data_AF-W2ESE1-F1
#
_entry.id   AF-W2ESE1-F1
#
_cell.length_a   1.000
_cell.length_b   1.000
_cell.length_c   1.000
_cell.angle_alpha   90.00
_cell.angle_beta   90.00
_cell.angle_gamma   90.00
#
_symmetry.space_group_name_H-M   'P 1'
#
loop_
_entity.id
_entity.type
_entity.pdbx_description
1 polymer ?
#
loop_
_entity_poly.entity_id
_entity_poly.type
_entity_poly.pdbx_seq_one_letter_code
_entity_poly.pdbx_strand_id
1 'polypeptide(L)'
;MSGFKKFLLRGNLVELAVAVVVGATFSNLIQALVGDLITPLIGAITGGRQPDFSSYKFTLNGSVFRYGDFVNHLLTFAIVAAVVYWLVVLPMTRVLRLFDSKKEATEKTCPECLSDIPVAARRCAFCTVELSTVPAADRPPA
;
A
#
# COMPACT_ATOMS: atom_id res chain seq x y z
N MET A 1 -17.69 -26.70 -18.63
CA MET A 1 -17.84 -25.90 -17.39
C MET A 1 -16.90 -26.34 -16.25
N SER A 2 -16.57 -27.63 -16.09
CA SER A 2 -15.65 -28.12 -15.04
C SER A 2 -14.20 -27.64 -15.16
N GLY A 3 -13.68 -27.48 -16.39
CA GLY A 3 -12.32 -26.98 -16.65
C GLY A 3 -12.10 -25.52 -16.23
N PHE A 4 -13.09 -24.66 -16.44
CA PHE A 4 -13.03 -23.24 -16.08
C PHE A 4 -13.02 -23.04 -14.55
N LYS A 5 -13.86 -23.79 -13.82
CA LYS A 5 -13.85 -23.78 -12.35
C LYS A 5 -12.51 -24.27 -11.78
N LYS A 6 -11.90 -25.32 -12.35
CA LYS A 6 -10.57 -25.81 -11.95
C LYS A 6 -9.43 -24.83 -12.24
N PHE A 7 -9.60 -23.96 -13.23
CA PHE A 7 -8.66 -22.88 -13.55
C PHE A 7 -8.79 -21.69 -12.59
N LEU A 8 -10.03 -21.29 -12.27
CA LEU A 8 -10.31 -20.24 -11.28
C LEU A 8 -9.86 -20.65 -9.87
N LEU A 9 -10.09 -21.90 -9.48
CA LEU A 9 -9.69 -22.41 -8.15
C LEU A 9 -8.18 -22.60 -7.98
N ARG A 10 -7.36 -22.21 -8.96
CA ARG A 10 -5.89 -22.33 -8.92
C ARG A 10 -5.22 -21.28 -8.00
N GLY A 11 -5.99 -20.61 -7.12
CA GLY A 11 -5.55 -19.69 -6.05
C GLY A 11 -4.95 -18.38 -6.57
N ASN A 12 -3.82 -18.48 -7.26
CA ASN A 12 -3.03 -17.39 -7.81
C ASN A 12 -3.84 -16.42 -8.71
N LEU A 13 -4.81 -16.94 -9.48
CA LEU A 13 -5.61 -16.11 -10.39
C LEU A 13 -6.67 -15.29 -9.66
N VAL A 14 -7.28 -15.83 -8.60
CA VAL A 14 -8.35 -15.17 -7.85
C VAL A 14 -7.77 -14.05 -6.99
N GLU A 15 -6.64 -14.30 -6.34
CA GLU A 15 -5.95 -13.27 -5.55
C GLU A 15 -5.52 -12.08 -6.43
N LEU A 16 -4.94 -12.37 -7.60
CA LEU A 16 -4.57 -11.34 -8.57
C LEU A 16 -5.80 -10.58 -9.08
N ALA A 17 -6.89 -11.28 -9.44
CA ALA A 17 -8.11 -10.64 -9.91
C ALA A 17 -8.72 -9.71 -8.85
N VAL A 18 -8.78 -10.15 -7.59
CA VAL A 18 -9.27 -9.33 -6.48
C VAL A 18 -8.38 -8.11 -6.28
N ALA A 19 -7.05 -8.27 -6.30
CA ALA A 19 -6.11 -7.17 -6.15
C ALA A 19 -6.30 -6.09 -7.22
N VAL A 20 -6.48 -6.47 -8.49
CA VAL A 20 -6.69 -5.53 -9.61
C VAL A 20 -8.01 -4.78 -9.45
N VAL A 21 -9.12 -5.48 -9.14
CA VAL A 21 -10.43 -4.85 -8.98
C VAL A 21 -10.44 -3.87 -7.81
N VAL A 22 -9.89 -4.28 -6.66
CA VAL A 22 -9.80 -3.41 -5.48
C VAL A 22 -8.90 -2.20 -5.78
N GLY A 23 -7.76 -2.41 -6.45
CA GLY A 23 -6.86 -1.33 -6.85
C GLY A 23 -7.53 -0.30 -7.77
N ALA A 24 -8.28 -0.76 -8.77
CA ALA A 24 -9.01 0.11 -9.70
C ALA A 24 -10.11 0.92 -8.97
N THR A 25 -10.90 0.25 -8.13
CA THR A 25 -11.99 0.90 -7.40
C THR A 25 -11.46 1.93 -6.39
N PHE A 26 -10.35 1.61 -5.72
CA PHE A 26 -9.68 2.52 -4.79
C PHE A 26 -9.11 3.76 -5.50
N SER A 27 -8.50 3.58 -6.68
CA SER A 27 -8.04 4.71 -7.50
C SER A 27 -9.19 5.66 -7.85
N ASN A 28 -10.35 5.12 -8.23
CA ASN A 28 -11.53 5.92 -8.52
C ASN A 28 -12.03 6.68 -7.29
N LEU A 29 -12.04 6.05 -6.11
CA LEU A 29 -12.42 6.70 -4.86
C LEU A 29 -11.50 7.88 -4.53
N ILE A 30 -10.19 7.72 -4.73
CA ILE A 30 -9.21 8.80 -4.54
C ILE A 30 -9.45 9.94 -5.54
N GLN A 31 -9.68 9.61 -6.81
CA GLN A 31 -9.95 10.61 -7.84
C GLN A 31 -11.22 11.41 -7.53
N ALA A 32 -12.29 10.74 -7.09
CA ALA A 32 -13.51 11.40 -6.64
C ALA A 32 -13.25 12.29 -5.41
N LEU A 33 -12.51 11.80 -4.42
CA LEU A 33 -12.15 12.61 -3.25
C LEU A 33 -11.39 13.89 -3.65
N VAL A 34 -10.42 13.78 -4.56
CA VAL A 34 -9.65 14.94 -4.99
C VAL A 34 -10.49 15.87 -5.87
N GLY A 35 -11.21 15.32 -6.85
CA GLY A 35 -12.03 16.10 -7.78
C GLY A 35 -13.20 16.80 -7.09
N ASP A 36 -13.92 16.10 -6.22
CA ASP A 36 -15.20 16.55 -5.65
C ASP A 36 -15.04 17.29 -4.32
N LEU A 37 -13.95 17.03 -3.57
CA LEU A 37 -13.73 17.66 -2.26
C LEU A 37 -12.52 18.60 -2.25
N ILE A 38 -11.36 18.13 -2.72
CA ILE A 38 -10.11 18.90 -2.60
C ILE A 38 -10.04 20.05 -3.61
N THR A 39 -10.32 19.79 -4.89
CA THR A 39 -10.30 20.82 -5.95
C THR A 39 -11.23 22.00 -5.64
N PRO A 40 -12.52 21.80 -5.24
CA PRO A 40 -13.38 22.91 -4.87
C PRO A 40 -12.95 23.59 -3.56
N LEU A 41 -12.37 22.87 -2.60
CA LEU A 41 -11.84 23.47 -1.36
C LEU A 41 -10.63 24.38 -1.65
N ILE A 42 -9.70 23.94 -2.50
CA ILE A 42 -8.59 24.76 -2.98
C ILE A 42 -9.14 25.96 -3.74
N GLY A 43 -10.09 25.75 -4.65
CA GLY A 43 -10.76 26.81 -5.39
C GLY A 43 -11.44 27.84 -4.48
N ALA A 44 -12.07 27.40 -3.38
CA ALA A 44 -12.67 28.30 -2.40
C ALA A 44 -11.62 29.15 -1.67
N ILE A 45 -10.48 28.56 -1.29
CA ILE A 45 -9.37 29.25 -0.61
C ILE A 45 -8.65 30.23 -1.57
N THR A 46 -8.54 29.90 -2.85
CA THR A 46 -7.93 30.75 -3.88
C THR A 46 -8.89 31.79 -4.48
N GLY A 47 -10.11 31.92 -3.93
CA GLY A 47 -11.08 32.94 -4.34
C GLY A 47 -11.80 32.65 -5.66
N GLY A 48 -12.07 31.38 -5.95
CA GLY A 48 -12.82 30.92 -7.13
C GLY A 48 -11.97 30.78 -8.40
N ARG A 49 -10.67 31.07 -8.34
CA ARG A 49 -9.74 30.77 -9.44
C ARG A 49 -9.22 29.35 -9.25
N GLN A 50 -9.74 28.41 -10.03
CA GLN A 50 -8.97 27.20 -10.30
C GLN A 50 -7.60 27.63 -10.88
N PRO A 51 -6.50 26.94 -10.55
CA PRO A 51 -5.22 27.09 -11.25
C PRO A 51 -5.36 26.59 -12.70
N ASP A 52 -6.13 27.32 -13.50
CA ASP A 52 -6.43 26.99 -14.87
C ASP A 52 -5.36 27.57 -15.79
N PHE A 53 -4.32 26.77 -15.99
CA PHE A 53 -3.29 27.07 -16.98
C PHE A 53 -3.72 26.71 -18.41
N SER A 54 -4.93 26.16 -18.64
CA SER A 54 -5.38 25.66 -19.95
C SER A 54 -5.46 26.74 -21.04
N SER A 55 -5.48 28.01 -20.65
CA SER A 55 -5.46 29.17 -21.56
C SER A 55 -4.12 29.34 -22.28
N TYR A 56 -3.05 28.75 -21.77
CA TYR A 56 -1.73 28.80 -22.37
C TYR A 56 -1.56 27.75 -23.46
N LYS A 57 -1.69 28.21 -24.71
CA LYS A 57 -1.62 27.37 -25.92
C LYS A 57 -0.61 27.99 -26.88
N PHE A 58 0.27 27.16 -27.43
CA PHE A 58 1.19 27.57 -28.48
C PHE A 58 0.75 26.92 -29.80
N THR A 59 0.46 27.74 -30.81
CA THR A 59 0.08 27.24 -32.14
C THR A 59 1.31 27.23 -33.03
N LEU A 60 1.76 26.04 -33.44
CA LEU A 60 2.85 25.89 -34.39
C LEU A 60 2.33 25.09 -35.60
N ASN A 61 2.36 25.70 -36.78
CA ASN A 61 2.06 25.06 -38.05
C ASN A 61 0.67 24.35 -38.11
N GLY A 62 -0.36 24.97 -37.52
CA GLY A 62 -1.73 24.43 -37.47
C GLY A 62 -1.99 23.44 -36.33
N SER A 63 -0.99 23.05 -35.56
CA SER A 63 -1.14 22.20 -34.37
C SER A 63 -1.20 23.04 -33.09
N VAL A 64 -2.25 22.85 -32.29
CA VAL A 64 -2.48 23.58 -31.03
C VAL A 64 -1.85 22.80 -29.88
N PHE A 65 -0.67 23.23 -29.42
CA PHE A 65 -0.01 22.64 -28.24
C PHE A 65 -0.56 23.27 -26.96
N ARG A 66 -1.39 22.51 -26.25
CA ARG A 66 -2.05 22.89 -24.98
C ARG A 66 -1.19 22.51 -23.77
N TYR A 67 -0.01 23.11 -23.63
CA TYR A 67 0.87 22.82 -22.49
C TYR A 67 0.24 23.20 -21.14
N GLY A 68 -0.70 24.14 -21.15
CA GLY A 68 -1.55 24.48 -20.02
C GLY A 68 -2.31 23.31 -19.38
N ASP A 69 -2.91 22.45 -20.20
CA ASP A 69 -3.64 21.27 -19.70
C ASP A 69 -2.69 20.26 -19.07
N PHE A 70 -1.49 20.10 -19.64
CA PHE A 70 -0.47 19.20 -19.09
C PHE A 70 -0.03 19.63 -17.68
N VAL A 71 0.22 20.92 -17.48
CA VAL A 71 0.58 21.47 -16.15
C VAL A 71 -0.56 21.28 -15.15
N ASN A 72 -1.81 21.44 -15.57
CA ASN A 72 -2.97 21.21 -14.71
C ASN A 72 -3.08 19.73 -14.28
N HIS A 73 -2.88 18.80 -15.21
CA HIS A 73 -2.83 17.37 -14.88
C HIS A 73 -1.65 17.03 -13.95
N LEU A 74 -0.49 17.63 -14.15
CA LEU A 74 0.67 17.44 -13.28
C LEU A 74 0.40 17.93 -11.85
N LEU A 75 -0.24 19.09 -11.72
CA LEU A 75 -0.64 19.65 -10.43
C LEU A 75 -1.66 18.75 -9.72
N THR A 76 -2.68 18.30 -10.45
CA THR A 76 -3.70 17.38 -9.93
C THR A 76 -3.06 16.07 -9.46
N PHE A 77 -2.13 15.51 -10.24
CA PHE A 77 -1.39 14.31 -9.88
C PHE A 77 -0.56 14.52 -8.59
N ALA A 78 0.13 15.66 -8.46
CA ALA A 78 0.89 15.97 -7.25
C ALA A 78 0.00 16.07 -6.00
N ILE A 79 -1.19 16.68 -6.13
CA ILE A 79 -2.17 16.76 -5.04
C ILE A 79 -2.68 15.38 -4.65
N VAL A 80 -3.07 14.55 -5.63
CA VAL A 80 -3.49 13.16 -5.40
C VAL A 80 -2.39 12.37 -4.68
N ALA A 81 -1.15 12.45 -5.17
CA ALA A 81 -0.02 11.75 -4.58
C ALA A 81 0.23 12.18 -3.13
N ALA A 82 0.14 13.47 -2.84
CA ALA A 82 0.28 14.01 -1.48
C ALA A 82 -0.84 13.49 -0.55
N VAL A 83 -2.09 13.52 -0.99
CA VAL A 83 -3.25 13.03 -0.20
C VAL A 83 -3.15 11.54 0.05
N VAL A 84 -2.83 10.73 -0.97
CA VAL A 84 -2.66 9.27 -0.82
C VAL A 84 -1.51 8.96 0.12
N TYR A 85 -0.38 9.65 -0.02
CA TYR A 85 0.77 9.45 0.86
C TYR A 85 0.40 9.76 2.32
N TRP A 86 -0.27 10.88 2.57
CA TRP A 86 -0.55 11.30 3.94
C TRP A 86 -1.71 10.53 4.59
N LEU A 87 -2.78 10.24 3.84
CA LEU A 87 -3.99 9.60 4.36
C LEU A 87 -3.93 8.07 4.35
N VAL A 88 -3.14 7.47 3.47
CA VAL A 88 -3.09 6.01 3.29
C VAL A 88 -1.72 5.49 3.71
N VAL A 89 -0.65 5.94 3.05
CA VAL A 89 0.69 5.39 3.25
C VAL A 89 1.19 5.65 4.66
N LEU A 90 1.04 6.88 5.17
CA LEU A 90 1.52 7.26 6.50
C LEU A 90 0.83 6.50 7.66
N PRO A 91 -0.51 6.42 7.76
CA PRO A 91 -1.15 5.62 8.80
C PRO A 91 -0.93 4.12 8.58
N MET A 92 -0.93 3.63 7.33
CA MET A 92 -0.67 2.22 7.07
C MET A 92 0.75 1.82 7.47
N THR A 93 1.76 2.65 7.18
CA THR A 93 3.13 2.43 7.64
C THR A 93 3.22 2.47 9.17
N ARG A 94 2.48 3.37 9.81
CA ARG A 94 2.43 3.44 11.29
C ARG A 94 1.81 2.19 11.90
N VAL A 95 0.71 1.71 11.32
CA VAL A 95 -0.01 0.52 11.78
C VAL A 95 0.78 -0.76 11.49
N LEU A 96 1.40 -0.88 10.33
CA LEU A 96 2.26 -2.01 9.98
C LEU A 96 3.43 -2.16 10.95
N ARG A 97 4.09 -1.05 11.32
CA ARG A 97 5.15 -1.08 12.35
C ARG A 97 4.66 -1.63 13.69
N LEU A 98 3.41 -1.34 14.07
CA LEU A 98 2.81 -1.87 15.31
C LEU A 98 2.53 -3.37 15.20
N PHE A 99 2.11 -3.86 14.03
CA PHE A 99 1.85 -5.29 13.81
C PHE A 99 3.13 -6.11 13.60
N ASP A 100 4.13 -5.57 12.91
CA ASP A 100 5.43 -6.23 12.69
C ASP A 100 6.20 -6.42 14.00
N SER A 101 6.18 -5.44 14.91
CA SER A 101 6.74 -5.63 16.27
C SER A 101 6.10 -6.78 17.04
N LYS A 102 4.87 -7.20 16.70
CA LYS A 102 4.21 -8.35 17.34
C LYS A 102 4.58 -9.69 16.67
N LYS A 103 4.91 -9.68 15.38
CA LYS A 103 5.43 -10.86 14.67
C LYS A 103 6.88 -11.16 15.07
N GLU A 104 7.74 -10.13 15.12
CA GLU A 104 9.12 -10.27 15.59
C GLU A 104 9.20 -10.71 17.06
N ALA A 105 8.26 -10.30 17.92
CA ALA A 105 8.23 -10.76 19.31
C ALA A 105 7.80 -12.24 19.47
N THR A 106 7.23 -12.86 18.43
CA THR A 106 6.78 -14.26 18.48
C THR A 106 7.82 -15.21 17.89
N GLU A 107 8.76 -14.72 17.09
CA GLU A 107 9.79 -15.52 16.40
C GLU A 107 11.21 -15.05 16.78
N LYS A 108 12.10 -16.00 17.09
CA LYS A 108 13.54 -15.77 17.31
C LYS A 108 14.32 -16.49 16.21
N THR A 109 15.45 -15.94 15.81
CA THR A 109 16.36 -16.62 14.87
C THR A 109 17.17 -17.69 15.60
N CYS A 110 17.17 -18.91 15.06
CA CYS A 110 18.00 -19.99 15.57
C CYS A 110 19.50 -19.69 15.32
N PRO A 111 20.39 -19.76 16.32
CA PRO A 111 21.81 -19.41 16.14
C PRO A 111 22.56 -20.37 15.21
N GLU A 112 22.14 -21.62 15.13
CA GLU A 112 22.83 -22.65 14.33
C GLU A 112 22.43 -22.62 12.84
N CYS A 113 21.13 -22.58 12.56
CA CYS A 113 20.60 -22.73 11.20
C CYS A 113 19.97 -21.46 10.61
N LEU A 114 19.96 -20.35 11.36
CA LEU A 114 19.46 -19.04 10.92
C LEU A 114 18.00 -19.02 10.45
N SER A 115 17.22 -20.05 10.80
CA SER A 115 15.78 -20.10 10.53
C SER A 115 14.97 -19.40 11.62
N ASP A 116 13.84 -18.82 11.23
CA ASP A 116 12.88 -18.19 12.14
C ASP A 116 12.03 -19.25 12.83
N ILE A 117 12.07 -19.26 14.16
CA ILE A 117 11.38 -20.24 15.00
C ILE A 117 10.62 -19.54 16.13
N PRO A 118 9.54 -20.10 16.66
CA PRO A 118 8.79 -19.45 17.73
C PRO A 118 9.63 -19.26 19.00
N VAL A 119 9.46 -18.13 19.70
CA VAL A 119 10.27 -17.76 20.88
C VAL A 119 10.20 -18.81 22.00
N ALA A 120 9.04 -19.45 22.17
CA ALA A 120 8.84 -20.52 23.16
C ALA A 120 9.43 -21.89 22.75
N ALA A 121 9.99 -22.03 21.55
CA ALA A 121 10.58 -23.29 21.09
C ALA A 121 11.80 -23.67 21.93
N ARG A 122 11.75 -24.89 22.49
CA ARG A 122 12.87 -25.56 23.18
C ARG A 122 13.78 -26.34 22.23
N ARG A 123 13.27 -26.68 21.05
CA ARG A 123 13.98 -27.43 20.01
C ARG A 123 13.63 -26.83 18.66
N CYS A 124 14.64 -26.64 17.81
CA CYS A 124 14.43 -26.07 16.47
C CYS A 124 13.70 -27.07 15.56
N ALA A 125 12.70 -26.62 14.81
CA ALA A 125 11.96 -27.46 13.86
C ALA A 125 12.76 -27.80 12.59
N PHE A 126 13.76 -26.99 12.23
CA PHE A 126 14.53 -27.13 10.99
C PHE A 126 15.80 -27.97 11.19
N CYS A 127 16.61 -27.65 12.19
CA CYS A 127 17.88 -28.34 12.45
C CYS A 127 17.87 -29.26 13.67
N THR A 128 16.76 -29.35 14.40
CA THR A 128 16.56 -30.24 15.57
C THR A 128 17.47 -29.98 16.78
N VAL A 129 18.24 -28.88 16.78
CA VAL A 129 19.09 -28.48 17.91
C VAL A 129 18.25 -28.08 19.12
N GLU A 130 18.74 -28.38 20.32
CA GLU A 130 18.15 -27.94 21.58
C GLU A 130 18.61 -26.51 21.91
N LEU A 131 17.65 -25.65 22.26
CA LEU A 131 17.89 -24.23 22.53
C LEU A 131 17.83 -23.99 24.04
N SER A 132 19.00 -23.92 24.68
CA SER A 132 19.16 -23.86 26.14
C SER A 132 18.86 -22.51 26.78
N THR A 133 18.46 -21.48 26.02
CA THR A 133 18.37 -20.09 26.47
C THR A 133 17.00 -19.65 26.99
N VAL A 134 16.10 -20.57 27.37
CA VAL A 134 14.83 -20.17 28.02
C VAL A 134 15.08 -19.92 29.51
N PRO A 135 14.93 -18.69 30.03
CA PRO A 135 15.03 -18.42 31.46
C PRO A 135 14.05 -19.31 32.23
N ALA A 136 14.50 -19.92 33.31
CA ALA A 136 13.74 -20.95 34.04
C ALA A 136 12.37 -20.48 34.59
N ALA A 137 12.08 -19.18 34.56
CA ALA A 137 10.85 -18.56 35.04
C ALA A 137 9.61 -18.86 34.17
N ASP A 138 9.77 -19.16 32.87
CA ASP A 138 8.65 -19.45 31.94
C ASP A 138 8.39 -20.96 31.76
N ARG A 139 8.86 -21.78 32.71
CA ARG A 139 8.63 -23.23 32.67
C ARG A 139 7.20 -23.52 33.17
N PRO A 140 6.26 -24.02 32.34
CA PRO A 140 5.01 -24.57 32.87
C PRO A 140 5.33 -25.77 33.78
N PRO A 141 4.60 -25.95 34.90
CA PRO A 141 4.79 -27.12 35.76
C PRO A 141 4.48 -28.39 34.96
N ALA A 142 5.33 -29.40 35.19
CA ALA A 142 5.23 -30.73 34.58
C ALA A 142 3.94 -31.46 34.97
#